data_AF-A0A7V7D3P5-F1
#
_entry.id   AF-A0A7V7D3P5-F1
#
_cell.length_a   1.000
_cell.length_b   1.000
_cell.length_c   1.000
_cell.angle_alpha   90.00
_cell.angle_beta   90.00
_cell.angle_gamma   90.00
#
_symmetry.space_group_name_H-M   'P 1'
#
loop_
_entity.id
_entity.type
_entity.pdbx_description
1 polymer ?
#
loop_
_entity_poly.entity_id
_entity_poly.type
_entity_poly.pdbx_seq_one_letter_code
_entity_poly.pdbx_strand_id
1 'polypeptide(L)'
;MSETRTSSLLWEITVLVVICCCCLSAQAKYGGGSGEPNDPYQIRDANDMQAIGADANDWDKCFKLMADIDLSGYTGTEFNITGERYYDEGWVEHPFTGIFDGNDHTIVNFTWDSNDREHIGLFGYVDDPNAEIKNLGLIDPNVDAGAGLFVGALFGYLRDGIASNCYVEGGRVSGRYYVGGLVGENAAGTITSCYSMSSVSGRSFLGGLVGRNEEGTITNCYSGGSVKGSVTEGNSCIGGLVGCNYYLATIINSYSMSSVSGQNNVGAFVGHNHATINNCYSSGSVLGIKDVGGLVGDNDQEGTITNCYSLGNASGANGVGGLVGDNDQDGIITNCYSTGSVTGPNNVGGLVGYSEGTVDASFWDTETSGQTTSTGGTGKTTAEMQMQSTFEDWDFINVWNIGENQTYPYLRTYPAGDIDKDGIVNFKDLGFLALHWLEDYGAENKPPTVWITYPDDGARLMVGGVPPQTMIMAEANDYDGIVVRVEFFANDLKLGEDPDGSDGWNYLWQGYSLGWHVLTATAWDEEGLPGTSSPVNVEVWMPDPPPP
;
A
#
# COMPACT_ATOMS: atom_id res chain seq x y z
N MET A 1 40.18 -72.39 -14.88
CA MET A 1 40.39 -70.95 -14.59
C MET A 1 39.20 -70.12 -15.10
N SER A 2 37.95 -70.55 -14.85
CA SER A 2 36.75 -69.84 -15.35
C SER A 2 35.52 -69.87 -14.43
N GLU A 3 35.63 -70.36 -13.19
CA GLU A 3 34.48 -70.40 -12.25
C GLU A 3 34.54 -69.34 -11.13
N THR A 4 35.65 -68.62 -10.99
CA THR A 4 35.80 -67.57 -9.95
C THR A 4 35.45 -66.16 -10.42
N ARG A 5 35.12 -65.95 -11.70
CA ARG A 5 34.76 -64.63 -12.26
C ARG A 5 33.26 -64.34 -12.27
N THR A 6 32.39 -65.35 -12.20
CA THR A 6 30.94 -65.16 -12.24
C THR A 6 30.35 -64.80 -10.88
N SER A 7 30.95 -65.24 -9.77
CA SER A 7 30.47 -64.94 -8.41
C SER A 7 30.80 -63.51 -7.94
N SER A 8 31.92 -62.93 -8.38
CA SER A 8 32.28 -61.54 -8.04
C SER A 8 31.41 -60.53 -8.79
N LEU A 9 31.07 -60.81 -10.06
CA LEU A 9 30.16 -60.01 -10.87
C LEU A 9 28.72 -60.06 -10.34
N LEU A 10 28.25 -61.22 -9.86
CA LEU A 10 26.94 -61.32 -9.20
C LEU A 10 26.90 -60.57 -7.86
N TRP A 11 27.99 -60.57 -7.08
CA TRP A 11 28.05 -59.81 -5.83
C TRP A 11 28.13 -58.30 -6.06
N GLU A 12 28.92 -57.84 -7.03
CA GLU A 12 29.00 -56.43 -7.43
C GLU A 12 27.70 -55.92 -8.06
N ILE A 13 27.01 -56.73 -8.89
CA ILE A 13 25.70 -56.37 -9.45
C ILE A 13 24.62 -56.37 -8.37
N THR A 14 24.67 -57.29 -7.39
CA THR A 14 23.70 -57.29 -6.28
C THR A 14 23.94 -56.11 -5.33
N VAL A 15 25.20 -55.72 -5.09
CA VAL A 15 25.54 -54.52 -4.30
C VAL A 15 25.23 -53.23 -5.07
N LEU A 16 25.43 -53.17 -6.39
CA LEU A 16 24.99 -52.02 -7.20
C LEU A 16 23.46 -51.93 -7.28
N VAL A 17 22.74 -53.04 -7.39
CA VAL A 17 21.27 -53.05 -7.44
C VAL A 17 20.67 -52.74 -6.06
N VAL A 18 21.29 -53.17 -4.96
CA VAL A 18 20.86 -52.81 -3.60
C VAL A 18 21.21 -51.35 -3.28
N ILE A 19 22.35 -50.81 -3.70
CA ILE A 19 22.68 -49.37 -3.55
C ILE A 19 21.80 -48.50 -4.49
N CYS A 20 21.46 -48.98 -5.68
CA CYS A 20 20.55 -48.30 -6.61
C CYS A 20 19.08 -48.39 -6.18
N CYS A 21 18.69 -49.40 -5.39
CA CYS A 21 17.35 -49.51 -4.78
C CYS A 21 17.21 -48.78 -3.43
N CYS A 22 18.30 -48.28 -2.84
CA CYS A 22 18.25 -47.41 -1.65
C CYS A 22 18.24 -45.91 -2.01
N CYS A 23 18.33 -45.55 -3.29
CA CYS A 23 18.04 -44.21 -3.79
C CYS A 23 16.58 -44.12 -4.26
N LEU A 24 15.62 -44.55 -3.42
CA LEU A 24 14.31 -43.91 -3.50
C LEU A 24 14.58 -42.45 -3.16
N SER A 25 14.54 -41.57 -4.16
CA SER A 25 14.44 -40.13 -3.92
C SER A 25 13.29 -39.97 -2.92
N ALA A 26 13.59 -39.60 -1.68
CA ALA A 26 12.56 -39.17 -0.76
C ALA A 26 11.77 -38.11 -1.54
N GLN A 27 10.46 -38.34 -1.70
CA GLN A 27 9.61 -37.36 -2.36
C GLN A 27 9.80 -36.05 -1.61
N ALA A 28 10.21 -35.01 -2.32
CA ALA A 28 10.41 -33.70 -1.75
C ALA A 28 9.14 -33.28 -1.00
N LYS A 29 9.28 -32.80 0.24
CA LYS A 29 8.19 -32.14 0.96
C LYS A 29 7.94 -30.80 0.26
N TYR A 30 6.68 -30.49 -0.03
CA TYR A 30 6.29 -29.34 -0.87
C TYR A 30 6.98 -29.41 -2.25
N GLY A 31 7.51 -28.27 -2.73
CA GLY A 31 8.37 -28.21 -3.91
C GLY A 31 9.82 -28.68 -3.69
N GLY A 32 10.28 -28.88 -2.46
CA GLY A 32 11.68 -29.19 -2.12
C GLY A 32 12.29 -28.23 -1.12
N GLY A 33 13.59 -28.35 -0.89
CA GLY A 33 14.27 -27.73 0.25
C GLY A 33 14.17 -28.57 1.53
N SER A 34 14.93 -28.19 2.55
CA SER A 34 14.95 -28.84 3.87
C SER A 34 14.26 -28.03 4.96
N GLY A 35 13.84 -26.80 4.65
CA GLY A 35 13.26 -25.87 5.63
C GLY A 35 14.30 -25.16 6.48
N GLU A 36 15.59 -25.36 6.19
CA GLU A 36 16.69 -24.68 6.85
C GLU A 36 16.96 -23.31 6.20
N PRO A 37 17.56 -22.33 6.90
CA PRO A 37 17.72 -20.97 6.38
C PRO A 37 18.44 -20.85 5.02
N ASN A 38 19.40 -21.75 4.73
CA ASN A 38 20.13 -21.77 3.46
C ASN A 38 19.49 -22.65 2.39
N ASP A 39 18.42 -23.36 2.73
CA ASP A 39 17.71 -24.29 1.87
C ASP A 39 16.22 -24.34 2.26
N PRO A 40 15.51 -23.20 2.15
CA PRO A 40 14.13 -23.06 2.61
C PRO A 40 13.21 -23.98 1.81
N TYR A 41 12.09 -24.37 2.42
CA TYR A 41 11.04 -25.08 1.71
C TYR A 41 10.50 -24.22 0.58
N GLN A 42 10.41 -24.81 -0.61
CA GLN A 42 9.98 -24.16 -1.84
C GLN A 42 8.48 -24.34 -2.03
N ILE A 43 7.75 -23.24 -2.11
CA ILE A 43 6.29 -23.21 -2.27
C ILE A 43 5.98 -22.79 -3.71
N ARG A 44 5.43 -23.72 -4.51
CA ARG A 44 5.24 -23.52 -5.96
C ARG A 44 3.79 -23.37 -6.39
N ASP A 45 2.86 -23.86 -5.59
CA ASP A 45 1.44 -23.85 -5.92
C ASP A 45 0.55 -23.80 -4.67
N ALA A 46 -0.76 -23.76 -4.92
CA ALA A 46 -1.79 -23.68 -3.88
C ALA A 46 -1.80 -24.91 -2.96
N ASN A 47 -1.43 -26.10 -3.45
CA ASN A 47 -1.39 -27.31 -2.63
C ASN A 47 -0.21 -27.27 -1.67
N ASP A 48 0.95 -26.75 -2.11
CA ASP A 48 2.08 -26.51 -1.21
C ASP A 48 1.67 -25.56 -0.08
N MET A 49 1.00 -24.45 -0.42
CA MET A 49 0.54 -23.48 0.57
C MET A 49 -0.47 -24.09 1.56
N GLN A 50 -1.44 -24.86 1.07
CA GLN A 50 -2.41 -25.59 1.89
C GLN A 50 -1.75 -26.62 2.82
N ALA A 51 -0.67 -27.26 2.36
CA ALA A 51 0.05 -28.27 3.13
C ALA A 51 0.82 -27.66 4.29
N ILE A 52 1.33 -26.42 4.18
CA ILE A 52 1.99 -25.71 5.29
C ILE A 52 1.01 -25.58 6.47
N GLY A 53 -0.20 -25.08 6.22
CA GLY A 53 -1.22 -24.92 7.25
C GLY A 53 -1.71 -26.25 7.85
N ALA A 54 -1.44 -27.39 7.21
CA ALA A 54 -1.82 -28.71 7.71
C ALA A 54 -0.77 -29.35 8.63
N ASP A 55 0.46 -28.82 8.68
CA ASP A 55 1.58 -29.45 9.39
C ASP A 55 2.33 -28.48 10.29
N ALA A 56 1.82 -28.35 11.53
CA ALA A 56 2.41 -27.50 12.56
C ALA A 56 3.85 -27.87 12.94
N ASN A 57 4.36 -29.06 12.55
CA ASN A 57 5.74 -29.44 12.83
C ASN A 57 6.76 -28.67 11.98
N ASP A 58 6.32 -27.97 10.93
CA ASP A 58 7.19 -27.15 10.10
C ASP A 58 7.07 -25.64 10.40
N TRP A 59 6.18 -25.22 11.31
CA TRP A 59 5.94 -23.80 11.55
C TRP A 59 7.11 -23.05 12.21
N ASP A 60 8.20 -23.76 12.53
CA ASP A 60 9.51 -23.22 12.95
C ASP A 60 10.54 -23.15 11.79
N LYS A 61 10.15 -23.51 10.57
CA LYS A 61 11.04 -23.62 9.39
C LYS A 61 11.03 -22.39 8.50
N CYS A 62 11.96 -22.37 7.55
CA CYS A 62 12.08 -21.34 6.52
C CYS A 62 11.34 -21.77 5.24
N PHE A 63 10.52 -20.88 4.70
CA PHE A 63 9.71 -21.06 3.50
C PHE A 63 10.02 -19.95 2.49
N LYS A 64 9.94 -20.28 1.20
CA LYS A 64 10.13 -19.33 0.10
C LYS A 64 9.13 -19.60 -1.02
N LEU A 65 8.38 -18.57 -1.42
CA LEU A 65 7.58 -18.66 -2.64
C LEU A 65 8.49 -18.70 -3.87
N MET A 66 8.12 -19.54 -4.83
CA MET A 66 8.83 -19.70 -6.10
C MET A 66 7.99 -19.24 -7.31
N ALA A 67 6.74 -18.86 -7.06
CA ALA A 67 5.77 -18.40 -8.04
C ALA A 67 4.64 -17.65 -7.31
N ASP A 68 3.85 -16.90 -8.07
CA ASP A 68 2.56 -16.41 -7.58
C ASP A 68 1.61 -17.59 -7.34
N ILE A 69 0.81 -17.50 -6.28
CA ILE A 69 -0.06 -18.58 -5.81
C ILE A 69 -1.52 -18.17 -5.89
N ASP A 70 -2.35 -18.93 -6.62
CA ASP A 70 -3.79 -18.72 -6.67
C ASP A 70 -4.53 -19.67 -5.73
N LEU A 71 -5.18 -19.12 -4.70
CA LEU A 71 -5.95 -19.88 -3.72
C LEU A 71 -7.44 -20.02 -4.09
N SER A 72 -7.86 -19.65 -5.30
CA SER A 72 -9.25 -19.74 -5.75
C SER A 72 -9.86 -21.15 -5.70
N GLY A 73 -9.02 -22.19 -5.61
CA GLY A 73 -9.44 -23.57 -5.40
C GLY A 73 -9.92 -23.89 -3.97
N TYR A 74 -9.70 -23.00 -3.00
CA TYR A 74 -10.15 -23.14 -1.61
C TYR A 74 -11.19 -22.08 -1.28
N THR A 75 -12.37 -22.51 -0.87
CA THR A 75 -13.53 -21.64 -0.60
C THR A 75 -14.02 -21.79 0.83
N GLY A 76 -14.79 -20.81 1.32
CA GLY A 76 -15.37 -20.88 2.67
C GLY A 76 -14.29 -21.02 3.75
N THR A 77 -14.23 -22.17 4.42
CA THR A 77 -13.21 -22.48 5.45
C THR A 77 -12.25 -23.59 5.02
N GLU A 78 -12.15 -23.90 3.72
CA GLU A 78 -11.37 -25.03 3.21
C GLU A 78 -9.85 -24.83 3.30
N PHE A 79 -9.37 -23.59 3.30
CA PHE A 79 -7.94 -23.29 3.39
C PHE A 79 -7.41 -23.53 4.82
N ASN A 80 -6.24 -24.15 4.96
CA ASN A 80 -5.62 -24.35 6.27
C ASN A 80 -4.80 -23.11 6.66
N ILE A 81 -5.30 -22.34 7.63
CA ILE A 81 -4.58 -21.21 8.21
C ILE A 81 -3.31 -21.69 8.93
N THR A 82 -2.20 -20.98 8.73
CA THR A 82 -0.92 -21.27 9.39
C THR A 82 -0.86 -20.57 10.74
N GLY A 83 -0.50 -21.28 11.81
CA GLY A 83 -0.50 -20.73 13.16
C GLY A 83 -1.92 -20.71 13.75
N GLU A 84 -2.11 -21.38 14.88
CA GLU A 84 -3.42 -21.51 15.50
C GLU A 84 -3.37 -21.31 17.02
N ARG A 85 -4.48 -20.75 17.52
CA ARG A 85 -4.74 -20.56 18.94
C ARG A 85 -6.21 -20.82 19.20
N TYR A 86 -6.50 -21.81 20.04
CA TYR A 86 -7.87 -22.16 20.39
C TYR A 86 -7.95 -22.71 21.82
N TYR A 87 -9.17 -22.77 22.33
CA TYR A 87 -9.45 -23.30 23.66
C TYR A 87 -9.98 -24.74 23.55
N ASP A 88 -9.23 -25.69 24.11
CA ASP A 88 -9.62 -27.10 24.26
C ASP A 88 -9.11 -27.64 25.58
N GLU A 89 -10.00 -27.69 26.58
CA GLU A 89 -9.66 -28.03 27.98
C GLU A 89 -8.47 -27.23 28.56
N GLY A 90 -8.16 -26.07 27.96
CA GLY A 90 -6.99 -25.24 28.18
C GLY A 90 -6.65 -24.45 26.92
N TRP A 91 -5.76 -23.47 27.02
CA TRP A 91 -5.25 -22.78 25.83
C TRP A 91 -4.25 -23.69 25.11
N VAL A 92 -4.53 -24.00 23.85
CA VAL A 92 -3.63 -24.69 22.94
C VAL A 92 -3.11 -23.66 21.95
N GLU A 93 -1.79 -23.54 21.88
CA GLU A 93 -1.09 -22.52 21.10
C GLU A 93 -0.03 -23.21 20.24
N HIS A 94 -0.20 -23.09 18.93
CA HIS A 94 0.77 -23.52 17.93
C HIS A 94 1.09 -22.31 17.05
N PRO A 95 1.93 -21.37 17.52
CA PRO A 95 2.29 -20.21 16.73
C PRO A 95 3.16 -20.59 15.53
N PHE A 96 3.09 -19.77 14.49
CA PHE A 96 4.17 -19.69 13.52
C PHE A 96 5.37 -18.97 14.15
N THR A 97 6.53 -19.60 14.06
CA THR A 97 7.80 -19.13 14.66
C THR A 97 8.95 -19.08 13.64
N GLY A 98 8.69 -19.52 12.41
CA GLY A 98 9.66 -19.61 11.32
C GLY A 98 9.77 -18.36 10.46
N ILE A 99 10.31 -18.53 9.25
CA ILE A 99 10.49 -17.44 8.27
C ILE A 99 9.69 -17.78 7.02
N PHE A 100 8.85 -16.85 6.54
CA PHE A 100 8.16 -16.96 5.27
C PHE A 100 8.58 -15.80 4.35
N ASP A 101 9.40 -16.10 3.35
CA ASP A 101 9.82 -15.14 2.33
C ASP A 101 8.93 -15.28 1.09
N GLY A 102 8.05 -14.31 0.89
CA GLY A 102 7.24 -14.20 -0.31
C GLY A 102 8.08 -13.96 -1.57
N ASN A 103 9.35 -13.56 -1.44
CA ASN A 103 10.29 -13.43 -2.55
C ASN A 103 9.71 -12.57 -3.69
N ASP A 104 8.99 -11.51 -3.31
CA ASP A 104 8.29 -10.57 -4.18
C ASP A 104 7.17 -11.20 -5.04
N HIS A 105 6.71 -12.39 -4.67
CA HIS A 105 5.53 -13.03 -5.24
C HIS A 105 4.25 -12.66 -4.50
N THR A 106 3.15 -12.88 -5.20
CA THR A 106 1.81 -12.63 -4.71
C THR A 106 1.04 -13.91 -4.42
N ILE A 107 0.14 -13.83 -3.46
CA ILE A 107 -0.93 -14.79 -3.23
C ILE A 107 -2.23 -14.10 -3.60
N VAL A 108 -3.11 -14.77 -4.33
CA VAL A 108 -4.38 -14.18 -4.79
C VAL A 108 -5.58 -15.00 -4.32
N ASN A 109 -6.74 -14.34 -4.17
CA ASN A 109 -8.04 -14.98 -3.92
C ASN A 109 -8.14 -15.76 -2.60
N PHE A 110 -7.38 -15.40 -1.56
CA PHE A 110 -7.56 -15.99 -0.23
C PHE A 110 -8.99 -15.73 0.27
N THR A 111 -9.74 -16.80 0.54
CA THR A 111 -11.12 -16.71 1.03
C THR A 111 -11.24 -17.35 2.41
N TRP A 112 -11.93 -16.65 3.31
CA TRP A 112 -12.36 -17.18 4.60
C TRP A 112 -13.81 -16.76 4.87
N ASP A 113 -14.72 -17.69 5.14
CA ASP A 113 -16.12 -17.40 5.50
C ASP A 113 -16.55 -18.26 6.70
N SER A 114 -16.65 -17.64 7.87
CA SER A 114 -17.02 -18.31 9.12
C SER A 114 -17.91 -17.42 10.00
N ASN A 115 -18.59 -18.03 10.97
CA ASN A 115 -19.51 -17.27 11.84
C ASN A 115 -18.86 -16.68 13.09
N ASP A 116 -17.77 -17.27 13.59
CA ASP A 116 -17.21 -16.93 14.91
C ASP A 116 -15.74 -17.35 15.11
N ARG A 117 -15.02 -17.84 14.09
CA ARG A 117 -13.62 -18.26 14.28
C ARG A 117 -12.72 -17.04 14.51
N GLU A 118 -11.82 -17.16 15.48
CA GLU A 118 -10.82 -16.14 15.83
C GLU A 118 -9.45 -16.45 15.20
N HIS A 119 -8.54 -15.47 15.21
CA HIS A 119 -7.18 -15.58 14.69
C HIS A 119 -7.16 -15.90 13.19
N ILE A 120 -7.84 -15.04 12.41
CA ILE A 120 -8.00 -15.21 10.97
C ILE A 120 -6.97 -14.35 10.23
N GLY A 121 -6.27 -15.00 9.32
CA GLY A 121 -5.33 -14.46 8.35
C GLY A 121 -4.70 -15.62 7.62
N LEU A 122 -3.88 -15.36 6.60
CA LEU A 122 -3.03 -16.41 6.02
C LEU A 122 -2.15 -17.05 7.11
N PHE A 123 -1.68 -16.21 8.04
CA PHE A 123 -1.05 -16.55 9.31
C PHE A 123 -1.98 -16.15 10.46
N GLY A 124 -2.60 -17.11 11.12
CA GLY A 124 -3.54 -16.87 12.21
C GLY A 124 -2.87 -16.36 13.48
N TYR A 125 -1.76 -16.99 13.88
CA TYR A 125 -1.03 -16.66 15.11
C TYR A 125 0.49 -16.75 14.90
N VAL A 126 1.19 -15.65 15.17
CA VAL A 126 2.66 -15.52 15.12
C VAL A 126 3.15 -15.06 16.48
N ASP A 127 4.14 -15.76 17.05
CA ASP A 127 4.60 -15.56 18.42
C ASP A 127 6.06 -16.02 18.61
N ASP A 128 6.99 -15.34 17.93
CA ASP A 128 8.43 -15.42 18.21
C ASP A 128 9.11 -14.15 17.69
N PRO A 129 10.03 -13.51 18.44
CA PRO A 129 10.71 -12.29 18.00
C PRO A 129 11.59 -12.49 16.74
N ASN A 130 11.91 -13.72 16.36
CA ASN A 130 12.64 -14.07 15.14
C ASN A 130 11.72 -14.58 14.03
N ALA A 131 10.42 -14.75 14.28
CA ALA A 131 9.47 -15.07 13.23
C ALA A 131 9.39 -13.89 12.26
N GLU A 132 9.53 -14.16 10.96
CA GLU A 132 9.54 -13.11 9.95
C GLU A 132 8.71 -13.54 8.74
N ILE A 133 7.70 -12.75 8.41
CA ILE A 133 6.94 -12.89 7.17
C ILE A 133 7.24 -11.64 6.35
N LYS A 134 7.77 -11.83 5.13
CA LYS A 134 8.28 -10.72 4.32
C LYS A 134 8.07 -10.85 2.83
N ASN A 135 8.17 -9.72 2.13
CA ASN A 135 8.18 -9.63 0.66
C ASN A 135 6.97 -10.34 0.03
N LEU A 136 5.78 -10.12 0.60
CA LEU A 136 4.59 -10.90 0.29
C LEU A 136 3.40 -9.99 0.00
N GLY A 137 2.85 -10.10 -1.21
CA GLY A 137 1.59 -9.47 -1.58
C GLY A 137 0.40 -10.41 -1.45
N LEU A 138 -0.72 -9.91 -0.94
CA LEU A 138 -2.01 -10.58 -0.96
C LEU A 138 -3.01 -9.77 -1.77
N ILE A 139 -3.49 -10.32 -2.88
CA ILE A 139 -4.39 -9.63 -3.81
C ILE A 139 -5.80 -10.19 -3.70
N ASP A 140 -6.76 -9.28 -3.60
CA ASP A 140 -8.21 -9.54 -3.54
C ASP A 140 -8.63 -10.62 -2.51
N PRO A 141 -8.22 -10.51 -1.23
CA PRO A 141 -8.73 -11.41 -0.21
C PRO A 141 -10.22 -11.17 0.06
N ASN A 142 -10.96 -12.23 0.37
CA ASN A 142 -12.35 -12.15 0.84
C ASN A 142 -12.48 -12.86 2.20
N VAL A 143 -12.31 -12.09 3.27
CA VAL A 143 -12.34 -12.58 4.65
C VAL A 143 -13.60 -12.08 5.35
N ASP A 144 -14.46 -13.00 5.78
CA ASP A 144 -15.59 -12.76 6.65
C ASP A 144 -15.55 -13.73 7.84
N ALA A 145 -15.18 -13.23 9.01
CA ALA A 145 -15.11 -14.00 10.25
C ALA A 145 -16.40 -13.88 11.10
N GLY A 146 -17.41 -13.14 10.63
CA GLY A 146 -18.65 -12.93 11.38
C GLY A 146 -18.41 -12.32 12.77
N ALA A 147 -18.67 -13.10 13.82
CA ALA A 147 -18.47 -12.72 15.22
C ALA A 147 -17.01 -12.89 15.71
N GLY A 148 -16.11 -13.37 14.85
CA GLY A 148 -14.70 -13.65 15.15
C GLY A 148 -13.87 -12.43 15.55
N LEU A 149 -12.79 -12.69 16.27
CA LEU A 149 -11.83 -11.73 16.81
C LEU A 149 -10.44 -11.95 16.16
N PHE A 150 -9.59 -10.93 16.19
CA PHE A 150 -8.21 -11.02 15.67
C PHE A 150 -8.20 -11.40 14.19
N VAL A 151 -8.69 -10.49 13.36
CA VAL A 151 -8.94 -10.73 11.93
C VAL A 151 -8.09 -9.77 11.10
N GLY A 152 -7.13 -10.32 10.36
CA GLY A 152 -6.41 -9.64 9.30
C GLY A 152 -6.45 -10.44 8.01
N ALA A 153 -6.05 -9.84 6.88
CA ALA A 153 -5.91 -10.61 5.65
C ALA A 153 -4.66 -11.50 5.71
N LEU A 154 -3.53 -10.96 6.16
CA LEU A 154 -2.28 -11.72 6.31
C LEU A 154 -2.09 -12.24 7.73
N PHE A 155 -2.37 -11.44 8.76
CA PHE A 155 -2.09 -11.80 10.15
C PHE A 155 -3.34 -11.67 11.03
N GLY A 156 -3.75 -12.74 11.70
CA GLY A 156 -4.79 -12.65 12.73
C GLY A 156 -4.26 -11.96 13.98
N TYR A 157 -3.24 -12.54 14.59
CA TYR A 157 -2.58 -12.03 15.78
C TYR A 157 -1.06 -12.16 15.66
N LEU A 158 -0.36 -11.02 15.73
CA LEU A 158 1.09 -10.90 15.76
C LEU A 158 1.49 -10.53 17.19
N ARG A 159 1.79 -11.52 18.04
CA ARG A 159 2.11 -11.35 19.48
C ARG A 159 3.60 -11.15 19.76
N ASP A 160 4.43 -11.60 18.83
CA ASP A 160 5.85 -11.33 18.70
C ASP A 160 6.20 -11.72 17.25
N GLY A 161 7.09 -10.98 16.61
CA GLY A 161 7.51 -11.26 15.23
C GLY A 161 7.53 -10.03 14.33
N ILE A 162 7.89 -10.27 13.07
CA ILE A 162 8.22 -9.23 12.09
C ILE A 162 7.37 -9.43 10.83
N ALA A 163 6.59 -8.42 10.48
CA ALA A 163 5.97 -8.27 9.17
C ALA A 163 6.69 -7.16 8.41
N SER A 164 7.40 -7.49 7.33
CA SER A 164 8.19 -6.51 6.57
C SER A 164 7.97 -6.59 5.07
N ASN A 165 7.71 -5.46 4.41
CA ASN A 165 7.46 -5.45 2.97
C ASN A 165 6.29 -6.38 2.56
N CYS A 166 5.21 -6.34 3.36
CA CYS A 166 3.99 -7.09 3.11
C CYS A 166 2.85 -6.15 2.75
N TYR A 167 1.99 -6.58 1.83
CA TYR A 167 0.89 -5.74 1.40
C TYR A 167 -0.39 -6.48 1.07
N VAL A 168 -1.50 -5.75 1.18
CA VAL A 168 -2.83 -6.21 0.76
C VAL A 168 -3.38 -5.24 -0.27
N GLU A 169 -3.74 -5.74 -1.44
CA GLU A 169 -4.34 -4.97 -2.52
C GLU A 169 -5.76 -5.46 -2.82
N GLY A 170 -6.72 -4.55 -2.84
CA GLY A 170 -8.12 -4.90 -3.03
C GLY A 170 -8.73 -5.73 -1.90
N GLY A 171 -9.85 -6.38 -2.20
CA GLY A 171 -10.53 -7.29 -1.26
C GLY A 171 -11.31 -6.66 -0.10
N ARG A 172 -11.85 -7.54 0.75
CA ARG A 172 -12.64 -7.22 1.94
C ARG A 172 -12.18 -8.05 3.13
N VAL A 173 -12.07 -7.40 4.28
CA VAL A 173 -11.81 -8.02 5.58
C VAL A 173 -12.91 -7.61 6.57
N SER A 174 -13.60 -8.59 7.14
CA SER A 174 -14.62 -8.34 8.15
C SER A 174 -14.61 -9.32 9.31
N GLY A 175 -14.94 -8.79 10.48
CA GLY A 175 -15.07 -9.53 11.73
C GLY A 175 -15.78 -8.69 12.79
N ARG A 176 -15.71 -9.09 14.05
CA ARG A 176 -16.37 -8.36 15.15
C ARG A 176 -15.46 -7.32 15.77
N TYR A 177 -14.31 -7.75 16.31
CA TYR A 177 -13.33 -6.89 16.95
C TYR A 177 -11.91 -7.25 16.50
N TYR A 178 -11.00 -6.27 16.63
CA TYR A 178 -9.59 -6.39 16.24
C TYR A 178 -9.48 -6.79 14.77
N VAL A 179 -10.00 -5.92 13.91
CA VAL A 179 -10.03 -6.14 12.46
C VAL A 179 -9.10 -5.15 11.79
N GLY A 180 -8.04 -5.65 11.17
CA GLY A 180 -7.14 -4.86 10.33
C GLY A 180 -7.19 -5.34 8.89
N GLY A 181 -6.89 -4.47 7.94
CA GLY A 181 -6.74 -4.91 6.56
C GLY A 181 -5.54 -5.84 6.37
N LEU A 182 -4.46 -5.63 7.14
CA LEU A 182 -3.26 -6.48 7.15
C LEU A 182 -3.20 -7.36 8.40
N VAL A 183 -3.31 -6.75 9.59
CA VAL A 183 -3.11 -7.40 10.90
C VAL A 183 -4.31 -7.17 11.82
N GLY A 184 -4.91 -8.21 12.38
CA GLY A 184 -5.99 -8.05 13.36
C GLY A 184 -5.51 -7.34 14.63
N GLU A 185 -4.53 -7.93 15.31
CA GLU A 185 -3.84 -7.31 16.45
C GLU A 185 -2.32 -7.48 16.35
N ASN A 186 -1.60 -6.39 16.63
CA ASN A 186 -0.17 -6.38 16.84
C ASN A 186 0.10 -6.17 18.33
N ALA A 187 0.48 -7.22 19.04
CA ALA A 187 0.96 -7.13 20.42
C ALA A 187 2.48 -7.33 20.38
N ALA A 188 3.29 -6.36 20.79
CA ALA A 188 4.77 -6.40 20.78
C ALA A 188 5.50 -6.67 19.44
N GLY A 189 4.80 -7.03 18.36
CA GLY A 189 5.38 -7.25 17.04
C GLY A 189 5.83 -5.98 16.32
N THR A 190 6.63 -6.17 15.27
CA THR A 190 7.13 -5.11 14.37
C THR A 190 6.48 -5.21 13.00
N ILE A 191 5.84 -4.13 12.56
CA ILE A 191 5.26 -3.99 11.22
C ILE A 191 6.00 -2.86 10.51
N THR A 192 6.70 -3.17 9.43
CA THR A 192 7.52 -2.18 8.71
C THR A 192 7.39 -2.25 7.20
N SER A 193 7.25 -1.08 6.56
CA SER A 193 7.16 -1.00 5.09
C SER A 193 6.00 -1.81 4.53
N CYS A 194 4.87 -1.82 5.25
CA CYS A 194 3.69 -2.60 4.91
C CYS A 194 2.48 -1.71 4.60
N TYR A 195 1.56 -2.18 3.77
CA TYR A 195 0.34 -1.43 3.45
C TYR A 195 -0.91 -2.28 3.23
N SER A 196 -2.08 -1.63 3.28
CA SER A 196 -3.35 -2.25 2.95
C SER A 196 -4.30 -1.29 2.23
N MET A 197 -4.83 -1.76 1.10
CA MET A 197 -5.87 -1.10 0.30
C MET A 197 -7.25 -1.77 0.44
N SER A 198 -7.39 -2.73 1.36
CA SER A 198 -8.61 -3.52 1.54
C SER A 198 -9.74 -2.74 2.22
N SER A 199 -10.98 -3.14 1.92
CA SER A 199 -12.15 -2.64 2.64
C SER A 199 -12.30 -3.36 3.98
N VAL A 200 -12.35 -2.60 5.09
CA VAL A 200 -12.43 -3.15 6.45
C VAL A 200 -13.78 -2.83 7.07
N SER A 201 -14.44 -3.84 7.65
CA SER A 201 -15.72 -3.64 8.35
C SER A 201 -15.85 -4.48 9.62
N GLY A 202 -16.50 -3.93 10.64
CA GLY A 202 -16.70 -4.64 11.90
C GLY A 202 -17.43 -3.80 12.93
N ARG A 203 -17.27 -4.13 14.23
CA ARG A 203 -17.87 -3.36 15.32
C ARG A 203 -16.90 -2.31 15.88
N SER A 204 -15.80 -2.73 16.47
CA SER A 204 -14.81 -1.84 17.12
C SER A 204 -13.39 -2.39 16.95
N PHE A 205 -12.38 -1.58 17.27
CA PHE A 205 -10.97 -1.89 17.08
C PHE A 205 -10.69 -2.19 15.60
N LEU A 206 -11.05 -1.23 14.73
CA LEU A 206 -10.91 -1.37 13.28
C LEU A 206 -9.83 -0.43 12.78
N GLY A 207 -8.87 -0.96 12.02
CA GLY A 207 -7.88 -0.17 11.30
C GLY A 207 -7.79 -0.60 9.85
N GLY A 208 -7.50 0.31 8.93
CA GLY A 208 -7.24 -0.05 7.53
C GLY A 208 -5.99 -0.92 7.38
N LEU A 209 -5.02 -0.79 8.29
CA LEU A 209 -3.84 -1.66 8.38
C LEU A 209 -3.93 -2.60 9.58
N VAL A 210 -4.10 -2.06 10.79
CA VAL A 210 -4.03 -2.82 12.06
C VAL A 210 -5.26 -2.57 12.93
N GLY A 211 -5.96 -3.61 13.38
CA GLY A 211 -7.12 -3.42 14.27
C GLY A 211 -6.74 -2.80 15.62
N ARG A 212 -5.71 -3.35 16.28
CA ARG A 212 -5.14 -2.83 17.53
C ARG A 212 -3.62 -2.99 17.56
N ASN A 213 -2.93 -1.96 18.03
CA ASN A 213 -1.49 -1.96 18.30
C ASN A 213 -1.26 -1.83 19.81
N GLU A 214 -0.65 -2.82 20.43
CA GLU A 214 -0.40 -2.91 21.88
C GLU A 214 1.08 -3.23 22.10
N GLU A 215 1.85 -2.29 22.63
CA GLU A 215 3.31 -2.45 22.80
C GLU A 215 4.11 -2.70 21.50
N GLY A 216 3.44 -2.75 20.35
CA GLY A 216 4.04 -3.02 19.04
C GLY A 216 4.52 -1.76 18.31
N THR A 217 5.35 -1.97 17.29
CA THR A 217 5.94 -0.90 16.47
C THR A 217 5.40 -0.96 15.05
N ILE A 218 4.89 0.17 14.54
CA ILE A 218 4.46 0.35 13.16
C ILE A 218 5.30 1.47 12.53
N THR A 219 6.00 1.18 11.42
CA THR A 219 6.92 2.15 10.80
C THR A 219 6.91 2.10 9.28
N ASN A 220 6.87 3.26 8.62
CA ASN A 220 6.84 3.37 7.15
C ASN A 220 5.66 2.63 6.52
N CYS A 221 4.49 2.75 7.14
CA CYS A 221 3.30 2.01 6.75
C CYS A 221 2.18 2.92 6.24
N TYR A 222 1.28 2.37 5.42
CA TYR A 222 0.10 3.12 5.01
C TYR A 222 -1.16 2.30 4.77
N SER A 223 -2.28 2.99 4.74
CA SER A 223 -3.57 2.42 4.35
C SER A 223 -4.34 3.35 3.41
N GLY A 224 -5.19 2.77 2.57
CA GLY A 224 -6.05 3.56 1.67
C GLY A 224 -7.45 2.99 1.43
N GLY A 225 -7.74 1.77 1.87
CA GLY A 225 -9.08 1.19 1.75
C GLY A 225 -10.08 1.80 2.74
N SER A 226 -11.38 1.63 2.49
CA SER A 226 -12.45 2.17 3.35
C SER A 226 -12.57 1.42 4.68
N VAL A 227 -12.78 2.12 5.79
CA VAL A 227 -12.98 1.52 7.12
C VAL A 227 -14.37 1.88 7.67
N LYS A 228 -15.17 0.88 8.03
CA LYS A 228 -16.57 1.08 8.47
C LYS A 228 -16.91 0.35 9.77
N GLY A 229 -17.06 1.11 10.84
CA GLY A 229 -17.60 0.67 12.12
C GLY A 229 -19.13 0.61 12.12
N SER A 230 -19.68 -0.44 12.73
CA SER A 230 -21.12 -0.70 12.82
C SER A 230 -21.69 -0.71 14.25
N VAL A 231 -20.86 -0.40 15.26
CA VAL A 231 -21.33 -0.25 16.65
C VAL A 231 -22.47 0.75 16.69
N THR A 232 -23.54 0.40 17.40
CA THR A 232 -24.70 1.28 17.63
C THR A 232 -24.75 1.85 19.05
N GLU A 233 -24.00 1.29 19.99
CA GLU A 233 -23.96 1.65 21.41
C GLU A 233 -22.59 1.31 22.03
N GLY A 234 -22.04 2.19 22.88
CA GLY A 234 -20.74 2.01 23.56
C GLY A 234 -19.54 2.63 22.81
N ASN A 235 -18.37 2.64 23.44
CA ASN A 235 -17.16 3.19 22.82
C ASN A 235 -16.71 2.31 21.65
N SER A 236 -16.34 2.95 20.54
CA SER A 236 -15.74 2.30 19.38
C SER A 236 -14.39 2.93 19.11
N CYS A 237 -13.39 2.18 18.64
CA CYS A 237 -12.14 2.73 18.09
C CYS A 237 -12.09 2.43 16.60
N ILE A 238 -12.20 3.46 15.75
CA ILE A 238 -12.19 3.28 14.29
C ILE A 238 -11.14 4.22 13.71
N GLY A 239 -10.03 3.66 13.22
CA GLY A 239 -8.94 4.41 12.62
C GLY A 239 -8.74 4.05 11.16
N GLY A 240 -8.22 4.97 10.36
CA GLY A 240 -7.86 4.66 8.98
C GLY A 240 -6.60 3.81 8.87
N LEU A 241 -5.58 4.02 9.73
CA LEU A 241 -4.42 3.13 9.83
C LEU A 241 -4.61 2.11 10.95
N VAL A 242 -4.85 2.58 12.18
CA VAL A 242 -4.92 1.75 13.39
C VAL A 242 -6.17 2.05 14.20
N GLY A 243 -6.90 1.02 14.63
CA GLY A 243 -8.09 1.22 15.48
C GLY A 243 -7.75 1.87 16.83
N CYS A 244 -7.05 1.16 17.71
CA CYS A 244 -6.46 1.78 18.90
C CYS A 244 -4.95 1.50 19.02
N ASN A 245 -4.23 2.46 19.58
CA ASN A 245 -2.79 2.42 19.86
C ASN A 245 -2.58 2.55 21.38
N TYR A 246 -1.99 1.56 22.04
CA TYR A 246 -1.99 1.43 23.51
C TYR A 246 -0.62 1.14 24.12
N TYR A 247 -0.43 1.60 25.36
CA TYR A 247 0.72 1.34 26.21
C TYR A 247 2.02 1.85 25.56
N LEU A 248 3.02 0.98 25.40
CA LEU A 248 4.33 1.33 24.82
C LEU A 248 4.34 1.30 23.29
N ALA A 249 3.17 1.23 22.66
CA ALA A 249 3.06 1.17 21.21
C ALA A 249 3.60 2.44 20.53
N THR A 250 4.14 2.27 19.32
CA THR A 250 4.63 3.38 18.51
C THR A 250 4.15 3.28 17.06
N ILE A 251 3.76 4.43 16.49
CA ILE A 251 3.45 4.58 15.07
C ILE A 251 4.30 5.73 14.52
N ILE A 252 5.16 5.43 13.55
CA ILE A 252 6.19 6.35 13.06
C ILE A 252 6.19 6.40 11.53
N ASN A 253 6.39 7.59 10.94
CA ASN A 253 6.59 7.78 9.50
C ASN A 253 5.52 7.10 8.63
N SER A 254 4.25 7.19 9.05
CA SER A 254 3.16 6.41 8.47
C SER A 254 1.98 7.30 8.11
N TYR A 255 1.15 6.87 7.16
CA TYR A 255 0.03 7.70 6.71
C TYR A 255 -1.22 6.93 6.33
N SER A 256 -2.36 7.60 6.30
CA SER A 256 -3.63 7.01 5.89
C SER A 256 -4.40 7.90 4.92
N MET A 257 -4.83 7.30 3.83
CA MET A 257 -5.74 7.89 2.85
C MET A 257 -7.17 7.32 2.98
N SER A 258 -7.40 6.44 3.97
CA SER A 258 -8.65 5.72 4.17
C SER A 258 -9.82 6.64 4.47
N SER A 259 -10.95 6.42 3.80
CA SER A 259 -12.24 6.99 4.24
C SER A 259 -12.75 6.20 5.45
N VAL A 260 -13.09 6.90 6.52
CA VAL A 260 -13.44 6.29 7.81
C VAL A 260 -14.83 6.70 8.25
N SER A 261 -15.65 5.72 8.61
CA SER A 261 -16.96 5.97 9.24
C SER A 261 -17.17 5.11 10.48
N GLY A 262 -17.67 5.73 11.55
CA GLY A 262 -17.87 5.10 12.85
C GLY A 262 -18.84 5.88 13.74
N GLN A 263 -18.85 5.58 15.04
CA GLN A 263 -19.65 6.32 16.02
C GLN A 263 -18.78 7.14 16.96
N ASN A 264 -18.02 6.47 17.81
CA ASN A 264 -17.14 7.10 18.79
C ASN A 264 -15.68 6.87 18.40
N ASN A 265 -14.77 7.73 18.88
CA ASN A 265 -13.31 7.71 18.71
C ASN A 265 -12.93 7.32 17.27
N VAL A 266 -13.26 8.23 16.35
CA VAL A 266 -13.10 8.04 14.90
C VAL A 266 -12.03 8.98 14.38
N GLY A 267 -10.94 8.42 13.86
CA GLY A 267 -9.85 9.19 13.25
C GLY A 267 -9.49 8.68 11.87
N ALA A 268 -9.08 9.57 10.95
CA ALA A 268 -8.60 9.10 9.64
C ALA A 268 -7.28 8.35 9.75
N PHE A 269 -6.56 8.46 10.86
CA PHE A 269 -5.31 7.73 11.11
C PHE A 269 -5.46 6.77 12.28
N VAL A 270 -5.79 7.27 13.48
CA VAL A 270 -5.99 6.45 14.68
C VAL A 270 -7.35 6.74 15.33
N GLY A 271 -8.10 5.71 15.72
CA GLY A 271 -9.36 5.92 16.45
C GLY A 271 -9.11 6.45 17.86
N HIS A 272 -8.34 5.70 18.64
CA HIS A 272 -7.98 6.02 20.03
C HIS A 272 -6.46 5.87 20.27
N ASN A 273 -5.83 6.90 20.82
CA ASN A 273 -4.40 6.91 21.11
C ASN A 273 -4.13 7.07 22.62
N HIS A 274 -3.45 6.08 23.19
CA HIS A 274 -2.90 6.06 24.55
C HIS A 274 -1.44 5.57 24.43
N ALA A 275 -0.69 6.19 23.52
CA ALA A 275 0.65 5.78 23.10
C ALA A 275 1.29 6.85 22.20
N THR A 276 2.37 6.51 21.48
CA THR A 276 3.11 7.48 20.66
C THR A 276 2.73 7.42 19.18
N ILE A 277 2.44 8.60 18.61
CA ILE A 277 2.30 8.83 17.17
C ILE A 277 3.28 9.95 16.77
N ASN A 278 4.17 9.67 15.83
CA ASN A 278 5.21 10.61 15.41
C ASN A 278 5.40 10.64 13.89
N ASN A 279 5.55 11.82 13.30
CA ASN A 279 5.79 12.00 11.86
C ASN A 279 4.74 11.27 11.00
N CYS A 280 3.46 11.48 11.31
CA CYS A 280 2.36 10.78 10.64
C CYS A 280 1.36 11.76 10.03
N TYR A 281 0.62 11.31 9.02
CA TYR A 281 -0.44 12.15 8.45
C TYR A 281 -1.64 11.39 7.93
N SER A 282 -2.73 12.13 7.73
CA SER A 282 -3.93 11.62 7.08
C SER A 282 -4.45 12.55 5.99
N SER A 283 -5.11 11.97 5.00
CA SER A 283 -5.85 12.72 3.96
C SER A 283 -7.28 12.20 3.74
N GLY A 284 -7.63 11.06 4.32
CA GLY A 284 -8.96 10.47 4.20
C GLY A 284 -10.04 11.23 4.98
N SER A 285 -11.28 11.16 4.49
CA SER A 285 -12.43 11.80 5.15
C SER A 285 -12.96 10.98 6.32
N VAL A 286 -13.46 11.66 7.35
CA VAL A 286 -13.96 11.07 8.59
C VAL A 286 -15.40 11.46 8.84
N LEU A 287 -16.23 10.46 9.12
CA LEU A 287 -17.61 10.63 9.57
C LEU A 287 -17.84 9.87 10.88
N GLY A 288 -18.16 10.59 11.95
CA GLY A 288 -18.44 9.99 13.26
C GLY A 288 -19.60 10.67 13.98
N ILE A 289 -19.73 10.39 15.29
CA ILE A 289 -20.71 11.00 16.19
C ILE A 289 -19.98 11.73 17.32
N LYS A 290 -19.14 11.03 18.09
CA LYS A 290 -18.38 11.58 19.22
C LYS A 290 -16.88 11.38 18.98
N ASP A 291 -16.07 12.37 19.36
CA ASP A 291 -14.59 12.31 19.34
C ASP A 291 -14.08 11.94 17.94
N VAL A 292 -14.29 12.89 17.03
CA VAL A 292 -14.01 12.77 15.60
C VAL A 292 -12.87 13.70 15.23
N GLY A 293 -11.71 13.13 14.89
CA GLY A 293 -10.55 13.89 14.46
C GLY A 293 -10.14 13.59 13.03
N GLY A 294 -9.65 14.59 12.32
CA GLY A 294 -9.08 14.36 11.00
C GLY A 294 -7.83 13.46 11.03
N LEU A 295 -7.09 13.39 12.15
CA LEU A 295 -6.01 12.42 12.40
C LEU A 295 -6.41 11.40 13.46
N VAL A 296 -6.69 11.87 14.69
CA VAL A 296 -6.96 11.02 15.87
C VAL A 296 -8.33 11.32 16.43
N GLY A 297 -9.17 10.29 16.66
CA GLY A 297 -10.48 10.50 17.28
C GLY A 297 -10.34 11.03 18.71
N ASP A 298 -9.66 10.25 19.54
CA ASP A 298 -9.48 10.49 20.97
C ASP A 298 -8.01 10.24 21.37
N ASN A 299 -7.38 11.22 22.01
CA ASN A 299 -6.02 11.17 22.53
C ASN A 299 -6.06 11.21 24.06
N ASP A 300 -5.97 10.04 24.67
CA ASP A 300 -6.15 9.79 26.10
C ASP A 300 -4.83 10.02 26.88
N GLN A 301 -4.85 9.73 28.18
CA GLN A 301 -3.72 9.82 29.09
C GLN A 301 -2.47 9.14 28.49
N GLU A 302 -1.30 9.78 28.58
CA GLU A 302 -0.04 9.30 27.97
C GLU A 302 -0.01 9.30 26.43
N GLY A 303 -1.10 9.67 25.76
CA GLY A 303 -1.19 9.85 24.32
C GLY A 303 -0.34 11.03 23.86
N THR A 304 0.66 10.76 23.01
CA THR A 304 1.52 11.78 22.40
C THR A 304 1.38 11.80 20.88
N ILE A 305 1.14 12.98 20.33
CA ILE A 305 1.02 13.23 18.90
C ILE A 305 2.03 14.32 18.55
N THR A 306 3.09 13.96 17.82
CA THR A 306 4.19 14.88 17.50
C THR A 306 4.48 14.89 16.02
N ASN A 307 4.67 16.09 15.46
CA ASN A 307 5.03 16.29 14.06
C ASN A 307 4.01 15.65 13.08
N CYS A 308 2.71 15.82 13.34
CA CYS A 308 1.67 15.16 12.56
C CYS A 308 0.72 16.14 11.89
N TYR A 309 0.04 15.70 10.82
CA TYR A 309 -0.94 16.57 10.17
C TYR A 309 -2.13 15.86 9.55
N SER A 310 -3.23 16.60 9.40
CA SER A 310 -4.45 16.13 8.78
C SER A 310 -4.91 17.05 7.65
N LEU A 311 -5.07 16.46 6.47
CA LEU A 311 -5.65 17.10 5.28
C LEU A 311 -7.13 16.73 5.09
N GLY A 312 -7.59 15.69 5.79
CA GLY A 312 -8.90 15.09 5.63
C GLY A 312 -10.02 15.86 6.31
N ASN A 313 -11.21 15.85 5.71
CA ASN A 313 -12.40 16.48 6.30
C ASN A 313 -12.90 15.67 7.50
N ALA A 314 -13.32 16.36 8.58
CA ALA A 314 -13.89 15.75 9.78
C ALA A 314 -15.33 16.22 10.01
N SER A 315 -16.25 15.27 10.12
CA SER A 315 -17.68 15.53 10.37
C SER A 315 -18.23 14.69 11.50
N GLY A 316 -18.85 15.33 12.50
CA GLY A 316 -19.39 14.66 13.68
C GLY A 316 -20.43 15.46 14.45
N ALA A 317 -20.93 14.90 15.56
CA ALA A 317 -21.98 15.52 16.38
C ALA A 317 -21.44 16.22 17.64
N ASN A 318 -20.32 15.74 18.19
CA ASN A 318 -19.68 16.29 19.39
C ASN A 318 -18.17 15.96 19.40
N GLY A 319 -17.32 16.90 19.80
CA GLY A 319 -15.87 16.68 19.88
C GLY A 319 -15.29 16.48 18.48
N VAL A 320 -15.42 17.48 17.62
CA VAL A 320 -14.97 17.40 16.22
C VAL A 320 -13.78 18.33 16.01
N GLY A 321 -12.61 17.77 15.72
CA GLY A 321 -11.40 18.54 15.46
C GLY A 321 -10.80 18.25 14.09
N GLY A 322 -10.17 19.25 13.48
CA GLY A 322 -9.46 19.03 12.21
C GLY A 322 -8.26 18.08 12.33
N LEU A 323 -7.65 17.99 13.51
CA LEU A 323 -6.60 17.03 13.85
C LEU A 323 -7.10 16.01 14.89
N VAL A 324 -7.57 16.48 16.05
CA VAL A 324 -7.96 15.62 17.18
C VAL A 324 -9.37 15.92 17.66
N GLY A 325 -10.22 14.90 17.81
CA GLY A 325 -11.58 15.08 18.31
C GLY A 325 -11.60 15.48 19.79
N ASP A 326 -11.00 14.63 20.62
CA ASP A 326 -10.81 14.83 22.06
C ASP A 326 -9.32 14.65 22.45
N ASN A 327 -8.79 15.58 23.24
CA ASN A 327 -7.44 15.53 23.80
C ASN A 327 -7.56 15.58 25.33
N ASP A 328 -7.65 14.40 25.92
CA ASP A 328 -7.97 14.18 27.33
C ASP A 328 -6.83 14.63 28.27
N GLN A 329 -7.06 14.49 29.58
CA GLN A 329 -6.09 14.90 30.59
C GLN A 329 -4.72 14.22 30.37
N ASP A 330 -3.65 15.02 30.37
CA ASP A 330 -2.26 14.61 30.10
C ASP A 330 -1.97 14.18 28.64
N GLY A 331 -2.94 14.27 27.73
CA GLY A 331 -2.68 14.14 26.29
C GLY A 331 -1.80 15.28 25.77
N ILE A 332 -0.84 14.97 24.90
CA ILE A 332 0.15 15.93 24.37
C ILE A 332 0.06 15.99 22.85
N ILE A 333 -0.18 17.19 22.32
CA ILE A 333 -0.12 17.50 20.89
C ILE A 333 0.97 18.55 20.68
N THR A 334 1.96 18.26 19.83
CA THR A 334 3.09 19.17 19.56
C THR A 334 3.47 19.18 18.09
N ASN A 335 3.75 20.36 17.54
CA ASN A 335 4.15 20.54 16.14
C ASN A 335 3.19 19.89 15.14
N CYS A 336 1.89 20.04 15.36
CA CYS A 336 0.89 19.43 14.50
C CYS A 336 0.05 20.47 13.76
N TYR A 337 -0.56 20.08 12.64
CA TYR A 337 -1.50 20.96 11.97
C TYR A 337 -2.67 20.29 11.24
N SER A 338 -3.72 21.06 10.97
CA SER A 338 -4.87 20.62 10.18
C SER A 338 -5.30 21.63 9.12
N THR A 339 -5.76 21.12 7.98
CA THR A 339 -6.30 21.93 6.87
C THR A 339 -7.67 21.43 6.37
N GLY A 340 -8.11 20.23 6.76
CA GLY A 340 -9.39 19.69 6.34
C GLY A 340 -10.59 20.47 6.93
N SER A 341 -11.71 20.49 6.20
CA SER A 341 -12.93 21.13 6.69
C SER A 341 -13.48 20.39 7.92
N VAL A 342 -13.98 21.14 8.91
CA VAL A 342 -14.49 20.60 10.16
C VAL A 342 -15.96 20.97 10.32
N THR A 343 -16.84 19.99 10.51
CA THR A 343 -18.29 20.20 10.60
C THR A 343 -18.89 19.49 11.80
N GLY A 344 -19.62 20.23 12.64
CA GLY A 344 -20.39 19.66 13.73
C GLY A 344 -21.19 20.72 14.51
N PRO A 345 -22.14 20.31 15.36
CA PRO A 345 -22.94 21.23 16.16
C PRO A 345 -22.37 21.51 17.57
N ASN A 346 -21.51 20.65 18.13
CA ASN A 346 -21.01 20.79 19.51
C ASN A 346 -19.49 20.51 19.58
N ASN A 347 -18.77 21.30 20.39
CA ASN A 347 -17.32 21.17 20.61
C ASN A 347 -16.55 20.98 19.30
N VAL A 348 -16.60 22.00 18.44
CA VAL A 348 -15.97 21.97 17.11
C VAL A 348 -14.79 22.92 17.09
N GLY A 349 -13.62 22.41 16.70
CA GLY A 349 -12.39 23.18 16.61
C GLY A 349 -11.63 22.94 15.32
N GLY A 350 -10.98 24.00 14.82
CA GLY A 350 -10.16 23.89 13.61
C GLY A 350 -9.00 22.89 13.77
N LEU A 351 -8.41 22.79 14.96
CA LEU A 351 -7.39 21.78 15.30
C LEU A 351 -7.96 20.70 16.23
N VAL A 352 -8.49 21.11 17.38
CA VAL A 352 -8.93 20.21 18.46
C VAL A 352 -10.36 20.53 18.87
N GLY A 353 -11.23 19.51 18.90
CA GLY A 353 -12.64 19.66 19.30
C GLY A 353 -12.81 19.98 20.78
N TYR A 354 -12.29 19.10 21.65
CA TYR A 354 -12.23 19.29 23.11
C TYR A 354 -10.82 18.99 23.62
N SER A 355 -10.36 19.69 24.67
CA SER A 355 -9.02 19.47 25.23
C SER A 355 -8.99 19.79 26.72
N GLU A 356 -8.48 18.84 27.50
CA GLU A 356 -7.99 19.00 28.87
C GLU A 356 -6.47 18.79 28.97
N GLY A 357 -5.85 18.27 27.91
CA GLY A 357 -4.40 18.10 27.76
C GLY A 357 -3.67 19.34 27.23
N THR A 358 -2.42 19.13 26.82
CA THR A 358 -1.51 20.17 26.30
C THR A 358 -1.51 20.19 24.77
N VAL A 359 -1.62 21.39 24.20
CA VAL A 359 -1.48 21.64 22.76
C VAL A 359 -0.46 22.75 22.56
N ASP A 360 0.69 22.42 21.98
CA ASP A 360 1.82 23.33 21.83
C ASP A 360 2.31 23.39 20.37
N ALA A 361 2.80 24.56 19.95
CA ALA A 361 3.35 24.80 18.60
C ALA A 361 2.54 24.18 17.45
N SER A 362 1.21 24.20 17.56
CA SER A 362 0.29 23.50 16.65
C SER A 362 -0.77 24.44 16.09
N PHE A 363 -1.14 24.22 14.83
CA PHE A 363 -1.85 25.23 14.02
C PHE A 363 -2.99 24.65 13.20
N TRP A 364 -4.01 25.46 12.88
CA TRP A 364 -4.97 25.09 11.85
C TRP A 364 -5.18 26.22 10.86
N ASP A 365 -5.55 25.84 9.65
CA ASP A 365 -5.94 26.79 8.62
C ASP A 365 -7.40 27.25 8.84
N THR A 366 -7.58 28.53 9.16
CA THR A 366 -8.88 29.14 9.46
C THR A 366 -9.77 29.31 8.23
N GLU A 367 -9.21 29.29 7.02
CA GLU A 367 -9.92 29.47 5.76
C GLU A 367 -10.41 28.14 5.22
N THR A 368 -9.56 27.11 5.21
CA THR A 368 -9.93 25.79 4.67
C THR A 368 -10.71 24.94 5.68
N SER A 369 -10.43 25.07 6.97
CA SER A 369 -11.18 24.34 8.01
C SER A 369 -12.64 24.81 8.14
N GLY A 370 -12.92 26.05 7.74
CA GLY A 370 -14.18 26.73 8.01
C GLY A 370 -14.38 27.10 9.49
N GLN A 371 -13.35 26.97 10.33
CA GLN A 371 -13.41 27.23 11.77
C GLN A 371 -12.58 28.45 12.17
N THR A 372 -13.21 29.36 12.90
CA THR A 372 -12.55 30.56 13.46
C THR A 372 -11.96 30.32 14.86
N THR A 373 -12.28 29.20 15.49
CA THR A 373 -11.87 28.85 16.85
C THR A 373 -11.45 27.38 16.94
N SER A 374 -10.69 27.06 17.98
CA SER A 374 -10.30 25.71 18.38
C SER A 374 -10.08 25.71 19.89
N THR A 375 -10.27 24.57 20.55
CA THR A 375 -10.02 24.48 22.00
C THR A 375 -8.53 24.60 22.32
N GLY A 376 -7.67 24.10 21.42
CA GLY A 376 -6.21 24.25 21.50
C GLY A 376 -5.58 24.60 20.14
N GLY A 377 -4.32 25.03 20.18
CA GLY A 377 -3.52 25.46 19.02
C GLY A 377 -3.74 26.93 18.65
N THR A 378 -3.15 27.35 17.53
CA THR A 378 -3.29 28.72 16.99
C THR A 378 -3.80 28.72 15.54
N GLY A 379 -4.87 29.45 15.28
CA GLY A 379 -5.42 29.60 13.93
C GLY A 379 -4.57 30.53 13.08
N LYS A 380 -4.37 30.15 11.82
CA LYS A 380 -3.61 30.89 10.81
C LYS A 380 -4.38 30.95 9.51
N THR A 381 -4.11 31.94 8.68
CA THR A 381 -4.61 32.00 7.30
C THR A 381 -3.83 31.02 6.41
N THR A 382 -4.36 30.69 5.23
CA THR A 382 -3.64 29.86 4.24
C THR A 382 -2.27 30.46 3.93
N ALA A 383 -2.22 31.77 3.72
CA ALA A 383 -0.97 32.46 3.42
C ALA A 383 0.05 32.31 4.56
N GLU A 384 -0.35 32.49 5.82
CA GLU A 384 0.56 32.29 6.95
C GLU A 384 0.98 30.83 7.11
N MET A 385 0.06 29.87 6.89
CA MET A 385 0.35 28.44 6.95
C MET A 385 1.32 27.98 5.84
N GLN A 386 1.55 28.80 4.81
CA GLN A 386 2.51 28.54 3.73
C GLN A 386 3.84 29.29 3.89
N MET A 387 4.09 29.88 5.07
CA MET A 387 5.33 30.60 5.39
C MET A 387 6.10 29.88 6.48
N GLN A 388 7.39 29.57 6.25
CA GLN A 388 8.22 28.87 7.25
C GLN A 388 8.32 29.67 8.56
N SER A 389 8.34 31.00 8.47
CA SER A 389 8.40 31.90 9.63
C SER A 389 7.21 31.77 10.58
N THR A 390 6.11 31.14 10.17
CA THR A 390 4.96 30.84 11.05
C THR A 390 5.28 29.74 12.04
N PHE A 391 6.21 28.84 11.70
CA PHE A 391 6.54 27.61 12.41
C PHE A 391 7.92 27.74 13.06
N GLU A 392 8.15 28.82 13.84
CA GLU A 392 9.48 29.20 14.36
C GLU A 392 10.18 28.08 15.15
N ASP A 393 9.43 27.26 15.89
CA ASP A 393 9.96 26.18 16.75
C ASP A 393 10.03 24.80 16.05
N TRP A 394 9.71 24.71 14.75
CA TRP A 394 9.71 23.45 14.02
C TRP A 394 11.08 23.13 13.41
N ASP A 395 11.42 21.83 13.38
CA ASP A 395 12.66 21.34 12.79
C ASP A 395 12.53 21.16 11.26
N PHE A 396 12.84 22.22 10.51
CA PHE A 396 12.92 22.19 9.04
C PHE A 396 14.20 21.57 8.48
N ILE A 397 15.13 21.16 9.36
CA ILE A 397 16.36 20.47 8.96
C ILE A 397 16.07 18.98 8.83
N ASN A 398 15.44 18.37 9.83
CA ASN A 398 15.30 16.91 9.88
C ASN A 398 13.88 16.41 9.65
N VAL A 399 12.84 17.20 9.99
CA VAL A 399 11.46 16.70 10.03
C VAL A 399 10.60 17.29 8.92
N TRP A 400 10.63 18.61 8.77
CA TRP A 400 9.69 19.34 7.93
C TRP A 400 10.34 19.93 6.69
N ASN A 401 9.59 20.02 5.61
CA ASN A 401 9.90 20.81 4.43
C ASN A 401 8.71 21.75 4.14
N ILE A 402 8.95 22.87 3.46
CA ILE A 402 7.91 23.81 3.07
C ILE A 402 8.35 24.58 1.83
N GLY A 403 7.46 24.67 0.85
CA GLY A 403 7.61 25.58 -0.29
C GLY A 403 6.98 26.92 0.06
N GLU A 404 7.80 27.95 0.29
CA GLU A 404 7.36 29.31 0.63
C GLU A 404 6.28 29.81 -0.35
N ASN A 405 5.09 30.13 0.18
CA ASN A 405 3.90 30.55 -0.59
C ASN A 405 3.36 29.52 -1.59
N GLN A 406 3.73 28.24 -1.46
CA GLN A 406 3.33 27.18 -2.39
C GLN A 406 2.68 25.99 -1.66
N THR A 407 3.26 25.57 -0.54
CA THR A 407 2.81 24.38 0.19
C THR A 407 2.64 24.67 1.66
N TYR A 408 1.79 23.89 2.32
CA TYR A 408 1.86 23.69 3.78
C TYR A 408 3.19 22.98 4.14
N PRO A 409 3.61 22.97 5.41
CA PRO A 409 4.68 22.08 5.85
C PRO A 409 4.35 20.63 5.50
N TYR A 410 5.32 19.84 5.06
CA TYR A 410 5.15 18.40 4.82
C TYR A 410 6.36 17.64 5.33
N LEU A 411 6.15 16.38 5.69
CA LEU A 411 7.21 15.56 6.29
C LEU A 411 8.29 15.23 5.27
N ARG A 412 9.55 15.28 5.72
CA ARG A 412 10.71 14.88 4.95
C ARG A 412 10.81 13.36 4.87
N THR A 413 11.13 12.86 3.68
CA THR A 413 11.57 11.47 3.49
C THR A 413 13.05 11.30 3.86
N TYR A 414 13.86 12.36 3.67
CA TYR A 414 15.31 12.37 3.90
C TYR A 414 15.74 13.67 4.59
N PRO A 415 16.74 13.66 5.50
CA PRO A 415 17.24 14.86 6.16
C PRO A 415 17.70 15.94 5.18
N ALA A 416 17.66 17.21 5.56
CA ALA A 416 18.20 18.29 4.74
C ALA A 416 19.72 18.11 4.54
N GLY A 417 20.14 18.01 3.28
CA GLY A 417 21.54 17.77 2.92
C GLY A 417 21.89 16.29 2.73
N ASP A 418 20.93 15.38 2.87
CA ASP A 418 20.99 14.03 2.31
C ASP A 418 20.60 14.11 0.83
N ILE A 419 21.60 14.38 -0.01
CA ILE A 419 21.43 14.72 -1.42
C ILE A 419 21.42 13.45 -2.26
N ASP A 420 22.14 12.41 -1.83
CA ASP A 420 22.11 11.10 -2.48
C ASP A 420 20.94 10.21 -2.01
N LYS A 421 20.18 10.67 -1.01
CA LYS A 421 18.99 10.02 -0.46
C LYS A 421 19.30 8.64 0.13
N ASP A 422 20.50 8.46 0.69
CA ASP A 422 20.91 7.23 1.38
C ASP A 422 20.47 7.18 2.86
N GLY A 423 19.81 8.24 3.33
CA GLY A 423 19.32 8.40 4.70
C GLY A 423 20.36 9.00 5.65
N ILE A 424 21.59 9.28 5.20
CA ILE A 424 22.70 9.68 6.06
C ILE A 424 23.40 10.91 5.50
N VAL A 425 23.27 12.07 6.16
CA VAL A 425 24.08 13.25 5.81
C VAL A 425 25.56 13.00 6.13
N ASN A 426 26.36 12.78 5.09
CA ASN A 426 27.77 12.47 5.17
C ASN A 426 28.57 13.07 3.98
N PHE A 427 29.87 12.78 3.88
CA PHE A 427 30.69 13.34 2.80
C PHE A 427 30.34 12.82 1.41
N LYS A 428 29.59 11.72 1.30
CA LYS A 428 29.06 11.22 0.04
C LYS A 428 28.01 12.15 -0.53
N ASP A 429 27.17 12.78 0.29
CA ASP A 429 26.21 13.78 -0.19
C ASP A 429 26.92 14.95 -0.86
N LEU A 430 28.05 15.40 -0.30
CA LEU A 430 28.86 16.44 -0.93
C LEU A 430 29.48 15.93 -2.24
N GLY A 431 29.87 14.66 -2.29
CA GLY A 431 30.40 14.03 -3.51
C GLY A 431 29.34 13.87 -4.60
N PHE A 432 28.15 13.41 -4.23
CA PHE A 432 26.97 13.27 -5.08
C PHE A 432 26.49 14.63 -5.57
N LEU A 433 26.36 15.58 -4.65
CA LEU A 433 26.12 16.98 -4.99
C LEU A 433 27.19 17.48 -5.95
N ALA A 434 28.49 17.30 -5.70
CA ALA A 434 29.55 17.75 -6.60
C ALA A 434 29.52 17.04 -7.98
N LEU A 435 29.08 15.78 -8.02
CA LEU A 435 28.88 15.02 -9.25
C LEU A 435 27.73 15.60 -10.08
N HIS A 436 26.64 15.97 -9.41
CA HIS A 436 25.38 16.42 -10.02
C HIS A 436 25.21 17.94 -10.06
N TRP A 437 26.12 18.71 -9.43
CA TRP A 437 26.09 20.19 -9.34
C TRP A 437 26.13 20.88 -10.71
N LEU A 438 26.67 20.16 -11.70
CA LEU A 438 26.82 20.64 -13.07
C LEU A 438 25.87 19.96 -14.05
N GLU A 439 25.04 19.00 -13.61
CA GLU A 439 24.11 18.31 -14.51
C GLU A 439 22.90 19.20 -14.89
N ASP A 440 22.51 20.14 -14.01
CA ASP A 440 21.45 21.13 -14.30
C ASP A 440 21.94 22.40 -15.05
N TYR A 441 23.23 22.54 -15.33
CA TYR A 441 23.79 23.69 -16.06
C TYR A 441 24.38 23.32 -17.43
N GLY A 442 23.77 22.35 -18.12
CA GLY A 442 24.11 22.08 -19.51
C GLY A 442 23.65 20.76 -20.14
N ALA A 443 22.60 20.11 -19.64
CA ALA A 443 21.99 19.03 -20.42
C ALA A 443 21.38 19.63 -21.69
N GLU A 444 21.85 19.21 -22.88
CA GLU A 444 21.12 19.44 -24.11
C GLU A 444 19.72 18.84 -23.95
N ASN A 445 18.68 19.64 -24.10
CA ASN A 445 17.29 19.17 -24.15
C ASN A 445 17.20 17.97 -25.11
N LYS A 446 16.57 16.88 -24.69
CA LYS A 446 16.41 15.67 -25.49
C LYS A 446 15.03 15.66 -26.14
N PRO A 447 14.94 15.21 -27.40
CA PRO A 447 13.65 15.13 -28.06
C PRO A 447 12.75 14.09 -27.36
N PRO A 448 11.42 14.33 -27.32
CA PRO A 448 10.48 13.37 -26.76
C PRO A 448 10.48 12.05 -27.56
N THR A 449 9.95 11.00 -26.96
CA THR A 449 9.67 9.73 -27.63
C THR A 449 8.20 9.64 -28.01
N VAL A 450 7.89 9.01 -29.16
CA VAL A 450 6.50 8.78 -29.61
C VAL A 450 6.39 7.51 -30.44
N TRP A 451 5.31 6.76 -30.29
CA TRP A 451 4.97 5.62 -31.14
C TRP A 451 3.47 5.52 -31.37
N ILE A 452 3.08 5.06 -32.56
CA ILE A 452 1.68 4.81 -32.91
C ILE A 452 1.28 3.46 -32.29
N THR A 453 0.21 3.45 -31.50
CA THR A 453 -0.37 2.26 -30.86
C THR A 453 -1.56 1.70 -31.64
N TYR A 454 -2.15 2.51 -32.52
CA TYR A 454 -3.15 2.06 -33.47
C TYR A 454 -3.15 2.95 -34.72
N PRO A 455 -3.26 2.39 -35.93
CA PRO A 455 -3.32 0.96 -36.26
C PRO A 455 -1.97 0.24 -36.12
N ASP A 456 -2.00 -1.10 -36.06
CA ASP A 456 -0.79 -1.93 -36.08
C ASP A 456 -0.06 -1.85 -37.44
N ASP A 457 1.26 -2.03 -37.44
CA ASP A 457 2.03 -2.14 -38.68
C ASP A 457 1.57 -3.34 -39.52
N GLY A 458 1.27 -3.10 -40.79
CA GLY A 458 0.67 -4.06 -41.72
C GLY A 458 -0.85 -4.15 -41.66
N ALA A 459 -1.54 -3.30 -40.87
CA ALA A 459 -2.99 -3.34 -40.77
C ALA A 459 -3.71 -3.06 -42.11
N ARG A 460 -4.81 -3.76 -42.34
CA ARG A 460 -5.71 -3.57 -43.49
C ARG A 460 -6.97 -2.85 -43.06
N LEU A 461 -7.05 -1.57 -43.39
CA LEU A 461 -8.15 -0.69 -43.01
C LEU A 461 -9.25 -0.76 -44.06
N MET A 462 -10.41 -1.30 -43.68
CA MET A 462 -11.57 -1.38 -44.56
C MET A 462 -12.23 0.01 -44.67
N VAL A 463 -12.60 0.42 -45.88
CA VAL A 463 -13.45 1.60 -46.10
C VAL A 463 -14.83 1.35 -45.49
N GLY A 464 -15.07 1.90 -44.29
CA GLY A 464 -16.37 1.99 -43.65
C GLY A 464 -16.78 3.46 -43.49
N GLY A 465 -17.93 3.85 -44.05
CA GLY A 465 -18.41 5.24 -44.02
C GLY A 465 -18.06 6.05 -45.29
N VAL A 466 -18.80 7.15 -45.51
CA VAL A 466 -18.57 8.10 -46.62
C VAL A 466 -18.56 9.52 -46.03
N PRO A 467 -17.38 10.16 -45.88
CA PRO A 467 -16.04 9.69 -46.24
C PRO A 467 -15.50 8.58 -45.30
N PRO A 468 -14.50 7.78 -45.74
CA PRO A 468 -13.82 6.83 -44.86
C PRO A 468 -13.09 7.56 -43.73
N GLN A 469 -13.12 6.99 -42.54
CA GLN A 469 -12.46 7.53 -41.35
C GLN A 469 -11.90 6.42 -40.46
N THR A 470 -10.75 6.68 -39.84
CA THR A 470 -10.12 5.79 -38.85
C THR A 470 -9.42 6.61 -37.78
N MET A 471 -9.33 6.10 -36.56
CA MET A 471 -8.47 6.70 -35.54
C MET A 471 -7.02 6.33 -35.79
N ILE A 472 -6.12 7.26 -35.47
CA ILE A 472 -4.70 7.01 -35.22
C ILE A 472 -4.48 7.33 -33.75
N MET A 473 -3.91 6.41 -32.99
CA MET A 473 -3.60 6.57 -31.57
C MET A 473 -2.09 6.46 -31.39
N ALA A 474 -1.55 7.23 -30.47
CA ALA A 474 -0.14 7.23 -30.12
C ALA A 474 0.07 7.30 -28.60
N GLU A 475 1.28 6.94 -28.19
CA GLU A 475 1.81 7.25 -26.87
C GLU A 475 3.07 8.09 -27.07
N ALA A 476 3.24 9.09 -26.22
CA ALA A 476 4.41 9.97 -26.24
C ALA A 476 4.87 10.23 -24.81
N ASN A 477 6.19 10.24 -24.61
CA ASN A 477 6.80 10.50 -23.32
C ASN A 477 8.06 11.35 -23.52
N ASP A 478 8.22 12.34 -22.67
CA ASP A 478 9.44 13.12 -22.56
C ASP A 478 10.14 12.76 -21.24
N TYR A 479 11.46 12.57 -21.28
CA TYR A 479 12.22 12.13 -20.12
C TYR A 479 12.73 13.30 -19.27
N ASP A 480 12.94 14.45 -19.90
CA ASP A 480 13.45 15.68 -19.31
C ASP A 480 12.46 16.84 -19.35
N GLY A 481 11.28 16.65 -19.95
CA GLY A 481 10.23 17.66 -20.04
C GLY A 481 8.81 17.10 -20.08
N ILE A 482 7.92 17.81 -20.78
CA ILE A 482 6.53 17.45 -21.04
C ILE A 482 6.21 17.50 -22.54
N VAL A 483 5.46 16.52 -23.04
CA VAL A 483 4.96 16.58 -24.43
C VAL A 483 3.81 17.59 -24.50
N VAL A 484 3.97 18.65 -25.29
CA VAL A 484 2.97 19.73 -25.43
C VAL A 484 2.06 19.58 -26.64
N ARG A 485 2.40 18.71 -27.60
CA ARG A 485 1.52 18.29 -28.70
C ARG A 485 2.05 17.06 -29.43
N VAL A 486 1.16 16.33 -30.10
CA VAL A 486 1.52 15.28 -31.06
C VAL A 486 0.89 15.58 -32.42
N GLU A 487 1.73 15.63 -33.45
CA GLU A 487 1.33 15.83 -34.85
C GLU A 487 1.27 14.47 -35.58
N PHE A 488 0.22 14.25 -36.38
CA PHE A 488 0.01 13.00 -37.11
C PHE A 488 0.15 13.20 -38.61
N PHE A 489 0.77 12.24 -39.30
CA PHE A 489 1.10 12.32 -40.72
C PHE A 489 0.72 11.04 -41.47
N ALA A 490 0.38 11.18 -42.75
CA ALA A 490 0.31 10.08 -43.70
C ALA A 490 1.08 10.44 -44.98
N ASN A 491 2.01 9.59 -45.40
CA ASN A 491 2.86 9.81 -46.57
C ASN A 491 3.54 11.20 -46.55
N ASP A 492 4.14 11.54 -45.40
CA ASP A 492 4.79 12.82 -45.11
C ASP A 492 3.87 14.06 -45.13
N LEU A 493 2.55 13.89 -45.31
CA LEU A 493 1.57 14.97 -45.23
C LEU A 493 0.95 15.03 -43.84
N LYS A 494 1.04 16.21 -43.18
CA LYS A 494 0.39 16.45 -41.88
C LYS A 494 -1.13 16.33 -42.02
N LEU A 495 -1.72 15.44 -41.24
CA LEU A 495 -3.16 15.24 -41.13
C LEU A 495 -3.77 16.24 -40.15
N GLY A 496 -3.16 16.33 -38.96
CA GLY A 496 -3.54 17.23 -37.89
C GLY A 496 -2.68 17.03 -36.65
N GLU A 497 -3.15 17.51 -35.51
CA GLU A 497 -2.44 17.43 -34.24
C GLU A 497 -3.43 17.31 -33.08
N ASP A 498 -2.94 16.77 -31.98
CA ASP A 498 -3.55 16.82 -30.67
C ASP A 498 -2.71 17.78 -29.80
N PRO A 499 -3.30 18.89 -29.30
CA PRO A 499 -2.57 19.96 -28.62
C PRO A 499 -2.43 19.78 -27.11
N ASP A 500 -3.05 18.77 -26.49
CA ASP A 500 -3.03 18.64 -25.03
C ASP A 500 -3.06 17.20 -24.48
N GLY A 501 -3.40 16.20 -25.30
CA GLY A 501 -3.40 14.79 -24.91
C GLY A 501 -4.40 14.45 -23.80
N SER A 502 -5.38 15.33 -23.55
CA SER A 502 -6.31 15.19 -22.42
C SER A 502 -7.23 13.96 -22.51
N ASP A 503 -7.40 13.40 -23.71
CA ASP A 503 -8.09 12.14 -23.99
C ASP A 503 -7.16 11.05 -24.58
N GLY A 504 -5.85 11.19 -24.35
CA GLY A 504 -4.78 10.39 -24.93
C GLY A 504 -4.40 10.87 -26.33
N TRP A 505 -3.15 10.67 -26.78
CA TRP A 505 -2.70 11.23 -28.06
C TRP A 505 -3.40 10.57 -29.25
N ASN A 506 -4.36 11.26 -29.88
CA ASN A 506 -5.15 10.66 -30.94
C ASN A 506 -5.60 11.64 -32.03
N TYR A 507 -5.83 11.12 -33.24
CA TYR A 507 -6.35 11.90 -34.37
C TYR A 507 -7.29 11.09 -35.27
N LEU A 508 -8.43 11.68 -35.64
CA LEU A 508 -9.39 11.09 -36.57
C LEU A 508 -8.99 11.38 -38.01
N TRP A 509 -8.35 10.41 -38.67
CA TRP A 509 -7.95 10.51 -40.07
C TRP A 509 -9.14 10.29 -41.01
N GLN A 510 -9.47 11.30 -41.83
CA GLN A 510 -10.62 11.28 -42.75
C GLN A 510 -10.21 11.43 -44.22
N GLY A 511 -11.00 10.87 -45.13
CA GLY A 511 -10.93 11.18 -46.56
C GLY A 511 -9.70 10.61 -47.28
N TYR A 512 -9.13 9.53 -46.78
CA TYR A 512 -7.94 8.88 -47.33
C TYR A 512 -8.22 8.06 -48.60
N SER A 513 -7.20 7.93 -49.46
CA SER A 513 -7.26 7.17 -50.71
C SER A 513 -7.14 5.66 -50.48
N LEU A 514 -7.55 4.86 -51.48
CA LEU A 514 -7.23 3.43 -51.50
C LEU A 514 -5.74 3.23 -51.78
N GLY A 515 -5.16 2.20 -51.16
CA GLY A 515 -3.76 1.81 -51.33
C GLY A 515 -2.95 1.85 -50.05
N TRP A 516 -1.63 1.76 -50.19
CA TRP A 516 -0.69 1.78 -49.08
C TRP A 516 -0.41 3.19 -48.59
N HIS A 517 -0.38 3.35 -47.28
CA HIS A 517 -0.04 4.58 -46.58
C HIS A 517 1.01 4.29 -45.50
N VAL A 518 1.91 5.25 -45.30
CA VAL A 518 2.87 5.23 -44.20
C VAL A 518 2.45 6.29 -43.18
N LEU A 519 2.11 5.86 -41.97
CA LEU A 519 1.74 6.72 -40.87
C LEU A 519 2.95 7.00 -39.97
N THR A 520 3.09 8.25 -39.54
CA THR A 520 4.08 8.66 -38.52
C THR A 520 3.44 9.68 -37.57
N ALA A 521 3.97 9.76 -36.35
CA ALA A 521 3.62 10.77 -35.37
C ALA A 521 4.89 11.56 -34.97
N THR A 522 4.75 12.85 -34.69
CA THR A 522 5.82 13.70 -34.15
C THR A 522 5.36 14.37 -32.87
N ALA A 523 5.96 14.02 -31.74
CA ALA A 523 5.76 14.69 -30.45
C ALA A 523 6.68 15.90 -30.35
N TRP A 524 6.21 16.95 -29.68
CA TRP A 524 6.98 18.16 -29.39
C TRP A 524 6.99 18.42 -27.91
N ASP A 525 8.14 18.82 -27.37
CA ASP A 525 8.30 19.24 -25.98
C ASP A 525 7.99 20.74 -25.79
N GLU A 526 8.08 21.21 -24.54
CA GLU A 526 7.85 22.61 -24.15
C GLU A 526 8.91 23.59 -24.68
N GLU A 527 10.08 23.11 -25.08
CA GLU A 527 11.17 23.92 -25.62
C GLU A 527 11.22 23.92 -27.17
N GLY A 528 10.39 23.10 -27.80
CA GLY A 528 10.26 22.97 -29.24
C GLY A 528 11.17 21.94 -29.91
N LEU A 529 11.75 20.95 -29.22
CA LEU A 529 12.40 19.82 -29.89
C LEU A 529 11.39 18.75 -30.32
N PRO A 530 11.52 18.20 -31.55
CA PRO A 530 10.64 17.15 -32.05
C PRO A 530 11.22 15.74 -31.88
N GLY A 531 10.35 14.80 -31.54
CA GLY A 531 10.61 13.36 -31.62
C GLY A 531 9.64 12.66 -32.56
N THR A 532 10.12 11.84 -33.49
CA THR A 532 9.29 11.19 -34.52
C THR A 532 9.23 9.68 -34.33
N SER A 533 8.04 9.10 -34.52
CA SER A 533 7.81 7.67 -34.37
C SER A 533 8.50 6.86 -35.47
N SER A 534 8.66 5.55 -35.21
CA SER A 534 8.84 4.61 -36.31
C SER A 534 7.61 4.63 -37.25
N PRO A 535 7.80 4.40 -38.56
CA PRO A 535 6.69 4.36 -39.51
C PRO A 535 5.81 3.13 -39.30
N VAL A 536 4.50 3.31 -39.45
CA VAL A 536 3.47 2.25 -39.46
C VAL A 536 2.86 2.18 -40.86
N ASN A 537 2.96 1.02 -41.52
CA ASN A 537 2.45 0.80 -42.86
C ASN A 537 1.03 0.25 -42.80
N VAL A 538 0.08 0.88 -43.50
CA VAL A 538 -1.30 0.40 -43.58
C VAL A 538 -1.81 0.33 -45.01
N GLU A 539 -2.63 -0.67 -45.30
CA GLU A 539 -3.34 -0.79 -46.57
C GLU A 539 -4.79 -0.37 -46.37
N VAL A 540 -5.20 0.71 -47.02
CA VAL A 540 -6.61 1.04 -47.15
C VAL A 540 -7.18 0.29 -48.35
N TRP A 541 -8.23 -0.49 -48.12
CA TRP A 541 -8.85 -1.31 -49.16
C TRP A 541 -10.37 -1.26 -49.13
N MET A 542 -10.97 -1.52 -50.30
CA MET A 542 -12.41 -1.68 -50.48
C MET A 542 -12.67 -3.13 -50.89
N PRO A 543 -13.63 -3.84 -50.26
CA PRO A 543 -13.98 -5.18 -50.70
C PRO A 543 -14.60 -5.16 -52.09
N ASP A 544 -14.31 -6.21 -52.87
CA ASP A 544 -14.97 -6.43 -54.14
C ASP A 544 -16.49 -6.45 -53.94
N PRO A 545 -17.28 -5.83 -54.85
CA PRO A 545 -18.73 -5.95 -54.78
C PRO A 545 -19.10 -7.44 -54.83
N PRO A 546 -20.12 -7.88 -54.06
CA PRO A 546 -20.57 -9.27 -54.13
C PRO A 546 -20.93 -9.62 -55.58
N PRO A 547 -20.63 -10.84 -56.05
CA PRO A 547 -20.90 -11.24 -57.43
C PRO A 547 -22.39 -11.04 -57.75
N PRO A 548 -22.72 -10.63 -59.00
CA PRO A 548 -24.07 -10.21 -59.39
C PRO A 548 -25.13 -11.31 -59.29
#